data_AF-A3LPU7-F1
#
_entry.id   AF-A3LPU7-F1
#
_cell.length_a   1.000
_cell.length_b   1.000
_cell.length_c   1.000
_cell.angle_alpha   90.00
_cell.angle_beta   90.00
_cell.angle_gamma   90.00
#
_symmetry.space_group_name_H-M   'P 1'
#
loop_
_entity.id
_entity.type
_entity.pdbx_description
1 polymer ?
#
loop_
_entity_poly.entity_id
_entity_poly.type
_entity_poly.pdbx_seq_one_letter_code
_entity_poly.pdbx_strand_id
1 'polypeptide(L)'
;MLSLRENFDIEFLSINQLSYVFNKFCESTNSSQYTSFCIHIASKCLHLMNRYGALHPSHEKLIDYLKKHGQQNIYDRQWCSTIQQRSCEFQETLNTKFDTILASSNASSSPSDNQQLFSEVRQGVVIAIIETNYQNALSFLNKYSTVVQFYTQPRSLAQLKENRFIEYLFFQYIVSIFDLIWFPLDSLQQQQFTFTRRDDSTSGGFKNLDSIAKKVNNYYTKCEMLLSSSVPEEEEIEHISDELFYFWLVKFYGLTVLFKQFKFLEFHEEFDVLFVKYQTINAQIEASPLLLLSDNLPILRSNILSMYGIVMIFLKPFNSLSLMDVGNDDALLDLFSAEEDKFEYLLYHEVMVPLSESNNRKAKMNFLENSRFSDMFVACLDYLAPAVPKSSTSASINFIRYLNLIIDFKNFLLILSVVKQAPRLKMIELLGYDIRTMSDSSLSATTHNILSLMGALGLGKIGVGYRSHQDVFFNEGHDSKLAVRELQSRMDELTNDLQAESIAITMTGALLEKFFS
;
A
#
# COMPACT_ATOMS: atom_id res chain seq x y z
N MET A 1 -8.19 15.86 22.72
CA MET A 1 -7.40 15.46 21.55
C MET A 1 -6.62 16.68 21.10
N LEU A 2 -5.32 16.71 21.41
CA LEU A 2 -4.41 17.74 20.92
C LEU A 2 -4.10 17.38 19.46
N SER A 3 -4.58 18.19 18.51
CA SER A 3 -4.13 18.12 17.11
C SER A 3 -2.62 18.38 17.11
N LEU A 4 -1.82 17.41 16.69
CA LEU A 4 -0.36 17.49 16.87
C LEU A 4 0.34 18.54 16.01
N ARG A 5 -0.34 19.17 15.03
CA ARG A 5 0.11 20.42 14.38
C ARG A 5 -0.84 20.84 13.26
N GLU A 6 -1.21 22.12 13.24
CA GLU A 6 -1.85 22.77 12.08
C GLU A 6 -0.88 22.99 10.88
N ASN A 7 0.43 22.73 11.05
CA ASN A 7 1.49 23.18 10.13
C ASN A 7 2.13 22.09 9.23
N PHE A 8 1.91 20.79 9.47
CA PHE A 8 2.49 19.73 8.63
C PHE A 8 1.53 19.33 7.51
N ASP A 9 1.66 19.98 6.35
CA ASP A 9 0.65 19.91 5.29
C ASP A 9 1.05 18.95 4.14
N ILE A 10 0.40 17.78 4.08
CA ILE A 10 0.62 16.75 3.05
C ILE A 10 -0.68 16.17 2.45
N GLU A 11 -1.84 16.76 2.76
CA GLU A 11 -3.13 16.21 2.31
C GLU A 11 -3.28 16.23 0.77
N PHE A 12 -2.49 17.03 0.06
CA PHE A 12 -2.46 17.06 -1.41
C PHE A 12 -2.23 15.68 -2.03
N LEU A 13 -1.50 14.79 -1.35
CA LEU A 13 -1.24 13.42 -1.80
C LEU A 13 -2.51 12.58 -1.94
N SER A 14 -3.56 12.94 -1.19
CA SER A 14 -4.85 12.27 -1.24
C SER A 14 -5.64 12.58 -2.52
N ILE A 15 -5.36 13.70 -3.23
CA ILE A 15 -6.18 14.15 -4.37
C ILE A 15 -6.17 13.12 -5.51
N ASN A 16 -5.01 12.61 -5.88
CA ASN A 16 -4.87 11.60 -6.93
C ASN A 16 -5.56 10.28 -6.53
N GLN A 17 -5.39 9.86 -5.28
CA GLN A 17 -6.02 8.64 -4.75
C GLN A 17 -7.54 8.77 -4.68
N LEU A 18 -8.06 9.89 -4.16
CA LEU A 18 -9.50 10.18 -4.11
C LEU A 18 -10.10 10.24 -5.51
N SER A 19 -9.42 10.90 -6.46
CA SER A 19 -9.88 10.97 -7.85
C SER A 19 -9.90 9.60 -8.52
N TYR A 20 -8.92 8.74 -8.23
CA TYR A 20 -8.91 7.36 -8.68
C TYR A 20 -10.10 6.57 -8.11
N VAL A 21 -10.30 6.61 -6.80
CA VAL A 21 -11.39 5.93 -6.08
C VAL A 21 -12.75 6.39 -6.64
N PHE A 22 -12.93 7.70 -6.83
CA PHE A 22 -14.13 8.28 -7.44
C PHE A 22 -14.40 7.69 -8.82
N ASN A 23 -13.41 7.73 -9.72
CA ASN A 23 -13.58 7.23 -11.08
C ASN A 23 -13.98 5.75 -11.08
N LYS A 24 -13.33 4.92 -10.24
CA LYS A 24 -13.66 3.49 -10.13
C LYS A 24 -15.08 3.23 -9.63
N PHE A 25 -15.55 3.97 -8.62
CA PHE A 25 -16.93 3.81 -8.16
C PHE A 25 -17.96 4.31 -9.18
N CYS A 26 -17.66 5.39 -9.89
CA CYS A 26 -18.53 5.88 -10.96
C CYS A 26 -18.61 4.92 -12.15
N GLU A 27 -17.53 4.19 -12.44
CA GLU A 27 -17.44 3.20 -13.52
C GLU A 27 -17.96 1.81 -13.11
N SER A 28 -18.17 1.55 -11.81
CA SER A 28 -18.70 0.28 -11.31
C SER A 28 -20.15 0.05 -11.76
N THR A 29 -20.50 -1.22 -12.00
CA THR A 29 -21.87 -1.68 -12.26
C THR A 29 -22.83 -1.36 -11.11
N ASN A 30 -22.30 -1.21 -9.88
CA ASN A 30 -23.07 -0.90 -8.68
C ASN A 30 -22.96 0.58 -8.27
N SER A 31 -22.60 1.47 -9.20
CA SER A 31 -22.35 2.91 -8.94
C SER A 31 -23.45 3.63 -8.14
N SER A 32 -24.72 3.22 -8.27
CA SER A 32 -25.83 3.80 -7.51
C SER A 32 -25.71 3.60 -5.99
N GLN A 33 -25.12 2.48 -5.54
CA GLN A 33 -24.93 2.18 -4.11
C GLN A 33 -23.89 3.09 -3.46
N TYR A 34 -22.96 3.63 -4.25
CA TYR A 34 -21.85 4.47 -3.77
C TYR A 34 -22.12 5.97 -3.93
N THR A 35 -23.35 6.38 -4.24
CA THR A 35 -23.68 7.78 -4.56
C THR A 35 -23.27 8.75 -3.46
N SER A 36 -23.62 8.48 -2.20
CA SER A 36 -23.26 9.34 -1.05
C SER A 36 -21.75 9.44 -0.86
N PHE A 37 -21.05 8.32 -1.02
CA PHE A 37 -19.60 8.24 -0.92
C PHE A 37 -18.90 9.04 -2.03
N CYS A 38 -19.37 8.90 -3.28
CA CYS A 38 -18.85 9.67 -4.42
C CYS A 38 -19.11 11.18 -4.28
N ILE A 39 -20.26 11.60 -3.72
CA ILE A 39 -20.52 13.01 -3.41
C ILE A 39 -19.51 13.55 -2.40
N HIS A 40 -19.26 12.79 -1.32
CA HIS A 40 -18.27 13.18 -0.31
C HIS A 40 -16.86 13.29 -0.90
N ILE A 41 -16.42 12.28 -1.67
CA ILE A 41 -15.11 12.29 -2.33
C ILE A 41 -14.99 13.47 -3.29
N ALA A 42 -15.99 13.70 -4.15
CA ALA A 42 -15.93 14.80 -5.12
C ALA A 42 -15.83 16.16 -4.42
N SER A 43 -16.59 16.36 -3.35
CA SER A 43 -16.55 17.58 -2.56
C SER A 43 -15.19 17.79 -1.88
N LYS A 44 -14.62 16.73 -1.28
CA LYS A 44 -13.30 16.76 -0.63
C LYS A 44 -12.20 17.02 -1.65
N CYS A 45 -12.21 16.36 -2.81
CA CYS A 45 -11.26 16.58 -3.88
C CYS A 45 -11.23 18.04 -4.35
N LEU A 46 -12.40 18.62 -4.66
CA LEU A 46 -12.47 20.00 -5.14
C LEU A 46 -12.05 21.00 -4.06
N HIS A 47 -12.39 20.74 -2.80
CA HIS A 47 -11.92 21.55 -1.69
C HIS A 47 -10.39 21.55 -1.56
N LEU A 48 -9.76 20.37 -1.66
CA LEU A 48 -8.31 20.25 -1.62
C LEU A 48 -7.65 20.91 -2.85
N MET A 49 -8.19 20.73 -4.06
CA MET A 49 -7.71 21.43 -5.27
C MET A 49 -7.75 22.95 -5.09
N ASN A 50 -8.81 23.47 -4.48
CA ASN A 50 -8.93 24.89 -4.16
C ASN A 50 -7.88 25.34 -3.12
N ARG A 51 -7.67 24.55 -2.06
CA ARG A 51 -6.68 24.83 -1.00
C ARG A 51 -5.25 24.93 -1.56
N TYR A 52 -4.86 24.00 -2.42
CA TYR A 52 -3.50 23.96 -2.98
C TYR A 52 -3.34 24.75 -4.28
N GLY A 53 -4.43 25.29 -4.84
CA GLY A 53 -4.38 26.11 -6.04
C GLY A 53 -3.93 25.35 -7.29
N ALA A 54 -4.36 24.09 -7.44
CA ALA A 54 -4.05 23.26 -8.61
C ALA A 54 -5.24 22.38 -8.99
N LEU A 55 -5.41 22.09 -10.28
CA LEU A 55 -6.51 21.26 -10.79
C LEU A 55 -6.00 19.87 -11.19
N HIS A 56 -6.64 18.84 -10.65
CA HIS A 56 -6.46 17.48 -11.16
C HIS A 56 -7.22 17.29 -12.48
N PRO A 57 -6.76 16.46 -13.42
CA PRO A 57 -7.45 16.24 -14.70
C PRO A 57 -8.91 15.76 -14.60
N SER A 58 -9.29 15.13 -13.47
CA SER A 58 -10.68 14.69 -13.25
C SER A 58 -11.62 15.79 -12.74
N HIS A 59 -11.18 17.03 -12.55
CA HIS A 59 -11.98 18.10 -11.94
C HIS A 59 -13.35 18.33 -12.61
N GLU A 60 -13.42 18.30 -13.95
CA GLU A 60 -14.69 18.46 -14.67
C GLU A 60 -15.70 17.37 -14.31
N LYS A 61 -15.26 16.10 -14.27
CA LYS A 61 -16.10 14.97 -13.88
C LYS A 61 -16.63 15.12 -12.45
N LEU A 62 -15.80 15.61 -11.53
CA LEU A 62 -16.19 15.83 -10.13
C LEU A 62 -17.26 16.92 -10.01
N ILE A 63 -17.06 18.05 -10.71
CA ILE A 63 -18.00 19.17 -10.72
C ILE A 63 -19.34 18.73 -11.32
N ASP A 64 -19.31 18.06 -12.47
CA ASP A 64 -20.52 17.60 -13.16
C ASP A 64 -21.29 16.56 -12.34
N TYR A 65 -20.59 15.68 -11.63
CA TYR A 65 -21.20 14.72 -10.72
C TYR A 65 -21.96 15.41 -9.58
N LEU A 66 -21.33 16.39 -8.91
CA LEU A 66 -21.98 17.16 -7.84
C LEU A 66 -23.22 17.92 -8.36
N LYS A 67 -23.12 18.54 -9.54
CA LYS A 67 -24.25 19.24 -10.18
C LYS A 67 -25.39 18.30 -10.50
N LYS A 68 -25.10 17.12 -11.07
CA LYS A 68 -26.10 16.09 -11.40
C LYS A 68 -26.86 15.63 -10.16
N HIS A 69 -26.21 15.59 -9.01
CA HIS A 69 -26.81 15.19 -7.73
C HIS A 69 -27.30 16.37 -6.89
N GLY A 70 -27.52 17.54 -7.50
CA GLY A 70 -28.18 18.68 -6.87
C GLY A 70 -27.36 19.38 -5.78
N GLN A 71 -26.06 19.11 -5.69
CA GLN A 71 -25.17 19.77 -4.73
C GLN A 71 -24.81 21.17 -5.24
N GLN A 72 -25.29 22.20 -4.54
CA GLN A 72 -24.81 23.56 -4.77
C GLN A 72 -23.34 23.63 -4.34
N ASN A 73 -22.47 23.99 -5.28
CA ASN A 73 -21.05 24.16 -5.00
C ASN A 73 -20.54 25.42 -5.70
N ILE A 74 -19.49 26.00 -5.14
CA ILE A 74 -18.85 27.22 -5.64
C ILE A 74 -17.89 26.95 -6.82
N TYR A 75 -17.75 25.68 -7.22
CA TYR A 75 -16.77 25.25 -8.21
C TYR A 75 -17.41 25.26 -9.60
N ASP A 76 -16.97 26.18 -10.43
CA ASP A 76 -17.47 26.35 -11.80
C ASP A 76 -16.33 26.56 -12.80
N ARG A 77 -16.68 26.84 -14.06
CA ARG A 77 -15.70 27.09 -15.11
C ARG A 77 -14.83 28.31 -14.83
N GLN A 78 -15.36 29.34 -14.17
CA GLN A 78 -14.60 30.54 -13.85
C GLN A 78 -13.55 30.25 -12.76
N TRP A 79 -13.92 29.48 -11.74
CA TRP A 79 -13.01 28.95 -10.74
C TRP A 79 -11.90 28.11 -11.39
N CYS A 80 -12.25 27.17 -12.29
CA CYS A 80 -11.26 26.36 -13.00
C CYS A 80 -10.25 27.22 -13.75
N SER A 81 -10.72 28.15 -14.59
CA SER A 81 -9.83 29.03 -15.36
C SER A 81 -8.90 29.87 -14.48
N THR A 82 -9.41 30.34 -13.33
CA THR A 82 -8.61 31.13 -12.38
C THR A 82 -7.48 30.31 -11.75
N ILE A 83 -7.77 29.08 -11.32
CA ILE A 83 -6.74 28.20 -10.73
C ILE A 83 -5.72 27.78 -11.79
N GLN A 84 -6.19 27.41 -12.99
CA GLN A 84 -5.31 26.99 -14.08
C GLN A 84 -4.36 28.12 -14.51
N GLN A 85 -4.86 29.36 -14.59
CA GLN A 85 -4.01 30.51 -14.91
C GLN A 85 -2.92 30.72 -13.84
N ARG A 86 -3.30 30.71 -12.55
CA ARG A 86 -2.35 30.92 -11.43
C ARG A 86 -1.27 29.84 -11.35
N SER A 87 -1.65 28.58 -11.54
CA SER A 87 -0.72 27.44 -11.53
C SER A 87 0.28 27.53 -12.69
N CYS A 88 -0.18 27.85 -13.91
CA CYS A 88 0.70 28.10 -15.05
C CYS A 88 1.66 29.26 -14.81
N GLU A 89 1.16 30.43 -14.39
CA GLU A 89 1.99 31.62 -14.10
C GLU A 89 3.06 31.32 -13.04
N PHE A 90 2.70 30.57 -11.98
CA PHE A 90 3.64 30.16 -10.94
C PHE A 90 4.75 29.25 -11.49
N GLN A 91 4.39 28.22 -12.26
CA GLN A 91 5.37 27.28 -12.83
C GLN A 91 6.32 27.96 -13.84
N GLU A 92 5.83 28.89 -14.66
CA GLU A 92 6.65 29.69 -15.57
C GLU A 92 7.62 30.60 -14.82
N THR A 93 7.14 31.25 -13.76
CA THR A 93 7.98 32.10 -12.89
C THR A 93 9.10 31.29 -12.24
N LEU A 94 8.78 30.11 -11.70
CA LEU A 94 9.76 29.23 -11.08
C LEU A 94 10.82 28.73 -12.08
N ASN A 95 10.40 28.38 -13.31
CA ASN A 95 11.33 27.98 -14.37
C ASN A 95 12.28 29.12 -14.76
N THR A 96 11.75 30.33 -14.96
CA THR A 96 12.54 31.52 -15.28
C THR A 96 13.56 31.83 -14.18
N LYS A 97 13.17 31.62 -12.91
CA LYS A 97 14.07 31.79 -11.75
C LYS A 97 15.22 30.78 -11.79
N PHE A 98 14.95 29.52 -12.09
CA PHE A 98 16.01 28.52 -12.28
C PHE A 98 16.97 28.89 -13.41
N ASP A 99 16.45 29.32 -14.56
CA ASP A 99 17.29 29.69 -15.71
C ASP A 99 18.19 30.89 -15.37
N THR A 100 17.67 31.85 -14.61
CA THR A 100 18.43 33.01 -14.12
C THR A 100 19.56 32.59 -13.17
N ILE A 101 19.26 31.70 -12.21
CA ILE A 101 20.23 31.21 -11.25
C ILE A 101 21.36 30.43 -11.96
N LEU A 102 21.00 29.52 -12.86
CA LEU A 102 21.95 28.72 -13.63
C LEU A 102 22.83 29.59 -14.55
N ALA A 103 22.28 30.64 -15.15
CA ALA A 103 23.04 31.58 -15.97
C ALA A 103 24.01 32.45 -15.16
N SER A 104 23.70 32.74 -13.89
CA SER A 104 24.48 33.66 -13.05
C SER A 104 25.80 33.11 -12.49
N SER A 105 26.14 31.84 -12.72
CA SER A 105 27.39 31.17 -12.29
C SER A 105 27.72 31.19 -10.78
N ASN A 106 26.90 31.81 -9.93
CA ASN A 106 27.09 31.90 -8.48
C ASN A 106 26.35 30.75 -7.79
N ALA A 107 26.97 29.56 -7.76
CA ALA A 107 26.45 28.36 -7.11
C ALA A 107 26.51 28.40 -5.55
N SER A 108 26.49 29.58 -4.94
CA SER A 108 26.44 29.73 -3.48
C SER A 108 25.44 30.81 -3.09
N SER A 109 24.16 30.50 -3.27
CA SER A 109 23.06 31.18 -2.59
C SER A 109 23.22 31.02 -1.07
N SER A 110 22.87 32.07 -0.32
CA SER A 110 22.91 32.00 1.15
C SER A 110 21.97 30.89 1.66
N PRO A 111 22.17 30.33 2.88
CA PRO A 111 21.28 29.33 3.43
C PRO A 111 19.80 29.75 3.44
N SER A 112 19.50 31.03 3.69
CA SER A 112 18.14 31.58 3.62
C SER A 112 17.57 31.58 2.20
N ASP A 113 18.38 31.88 1.19
CA ASP A 113 17.93 31.86 -0.21
C ASP A 113 17.61 30.43 -0.66
N ASN A 114 18.39 29.44 -0.19
CA ASN A 114 18.16 28.02 -0.48
C ASN A 114 16.85 27.50 0.13
N GLN A 115 16.50 27.97 1.33
CA GLN A 115 15.23 27.62 1.99
C GLN A 115 14.03 28.24 1.28
N GLN A 116 14.14 29.51 0.89
CA GLN A 116 13.08 30.18 0.14
C GLN A 116 12.88 29.50 -1.21
N LEU A 117 13.97 29.22 -1.94
CA LEU A 117 13.92 28.49 -3.20
C LEU A 117 13.28 27.11 -3.01
N PHE A 118 13.65 26.37 -1.97
CA PHE A 118 13.04 25.06 -1.73
C PHE A 118 11.54 25.14 -1.44
N SER A 119 11.09 26.18 -0.75
CA SER A 119 9.67 26.37 -0.45
C SER A 119 8.85 26.63 -1.72
N GLU A 120 9.40 27.38 -2.67
CA GLU A 120 8.80 27.57 -4.00
C GLU A 120 8.83 26.28 -4.83
N VAL A 121 9.96 25.54 -4.81
CA VAL A 121 10.09 24.24 -5.47
C VAL A 121 9.08 23.23 -4.92
N ARG A 122 8.92 23.17 -3.60
CA ARG A 122 7.93 22.34 -2.92
C ARG A 122 6.53 22.63 -3.46
N GLN A 123 6.16 23.90 -3.54
CA GLN A 123 4.85 24.30 -4.09
C GLN A 123 4.72 23.89 -5.56
N GLY A 124 5.76 24.10 -6.39
CA GLY A 124 5.75 23.68 -7.79
C GLY A 124 5.60 22.17 -7.96
N VAL A 125 6.26 21.38 -7.11
CA VAL A 125 6.14 19.92 -7.06
C VAL A 125 4.73 19.49 -6.63
N VAL A 126 4.14 20.13 -5.61
CA VAL A 126 2.76 19.86 -5.17
C VAL A 126 1.78 20.11 -6.31
N ILE A 127 1.86 21.26 -6.98
CA ILE A 127 1.00 21.59 -8.12
C ILE A 127 1.15 20.52 -9.21
N ALA A 128 2.39 20.19 -9.59
CA ALA A 128 2.65 19.21 -10.63
C ALA A 128 2.18 17.78 -10.26
N ILE A 129 2.24 17.38 -8.99
CA ILE A 129 1.66 16.10 -8.51
C ILE A 129 0.14 16.12 -8.67
N ILE A 130 -0.54 17.20 -8.26
CA ILE A 130 -2.00 17.33 -8.36
C ILE A 130 -2.45 17.31 -9.82
N GLU A 131 -1.70 17.95 -10.70
CA GLU A 131 -1.95 17.99 -12.15
C GLU A 131 -1.58 16.67 -12.86
N THR A 132 -1.08 15.66 -12.14
CA THR A 132 -0.55 14.39 -12.68
C THR A 132 0.65 14.56 -13.62
N ASN A 133 1.34 15.70 -13.58
CA ASN A 133 2.53 16.00 -14.36
C ASN A 133 3.82 15.65 -13.59
N TYR A 134 4.00 14.36 -13.32
CA TYR A 134 5.09 13.88 -12.47
C TYR A 134 6.49 14.13 -13.06
N GLN A 135 6.62 14.18 -14.39
CA GLN A 135 7.88 14.51 -15.06
C GLN A 135 8.30 15.95 -14.77
N ASN A 136 7.36 16.90 -14.75
CA ASN A 136 7.64 18.28 -14.39
C ASN A 136 8.02 18.40 -12.89
N ALA A 137 7.35 17.64 -12.01
CA ALA A 137 7.72 17.56 -10.60
C ALA A 137 9.17 17.05 -10.42
N LEU A 138 9.57 15.97 -11.11
CA LEU A 138 10.95 15.48 -11.10
C LEU A 138 11.93 16.51 -11.68
N SER A 139 11.54 17.22 -12.74
CA SER A 139 12.35 18.30 -13.33
C SER A 139 12.67 19.39 -12.32
N PHE A 140 11.67 19.88 -11.57
CA PHE A 140 11.90 20.88 -10.51
C PHE A 140 12.85 20.37 -9.41
N LEU A 141 12.68 19.13 -8.94
CA LEU A 141 13.55 18.53 -7.92
C LEU A 141 14.99 18.32 -8.42
N ASN A 142 15.14 17.94 -9.69
CA ASN A 142 16.46 17.77 -10.31
C ASN A 142 17.16 19.12 -10.48
N LYS A 143 16.46 20.14 -11.02
CA LYS A 143 16.96 21.52 -11.11
C LYS A 143 17.34 22.07 -9.73
N TYR A 144 16.57 21.79 -8.68
CA TYR A 144 16.93 22.19 -7.33
C TYR A 144 18.26 21.58 -6.87
N SER A 145 18.45 20.27 -7.08
CA SER A 145 19.69 19.58 -6.69
C SER A 145 20.93 19.93 -7.49
N THR A 146 20.79 20.55 -8.67
CA THR A 146 21.95 21.05 -9.42
C THR A 146 22.46 22.38 -8.87
N VAL A 147 21.62 23.12 -8.14
CA VAL A 147 21.95 24.44 -7.59
C VAL A 147 22.26 24.37 -6.10
N VAL A 148 21.58 23.49 -5.34
CA VAL A 148 21.73 23.39 -3.89
C VAL A 148 22.54 22.16 -3.48
N GLN A 149 23.49 22.35 -2.56
CA GLN A 149 24.25 21.26 -1.94
C GLN A 149 23.68 20.91 -0.58
N PHE A 150 23.28 19.65 -0.40
CA PHE A 150 22.82 19.12 0.88
C PHE A 150 23.98 18.75 1.81
N TYR A 151 23.80 19.03 3.09
CA TYR A 151 24.67 18.49 4.14
C TYR A 151 24.41 16.99 4.30
N THR A 152 25.45 16.18 4.23
CA THR A 152 25.32 14.71 4.39
C THR A 152 25.38 14.26 5.87
N GLN A 153 25.85 15.14 6.76
CA GLN A 153 25.98 14.95 8.20
C GLN A 153 25.84 16.31 8.92
N PRO A 154 24.61 16.79 9.17
CA PRO A 154 24.39 17.98 10.00
C PRO A 154 24.97 17.77 11.40
N ARG A 155 25.57 18.82 11.97
CA ARG A 155 26.21 18.77 13.30
C ARG A 155 25.36 19.42 14.41
N SER A 156 24.25 20.05 14.05
CA SER A 156 23.30 20.66 14.99
C SER A 156 21.86 20.50 14.52
N LEU A 157 20.91 20.64 15.45
CA LEU A 157 19.48 20.59 15.15
C LEU A 157 19.06 21.71 14.17
N ALA A 158 19.66 22.90 14.29
CA ALA A 158 19.45 23.99 13.33
C ALA A 158 19.90 23.57 11.92
N GLN A 159 21.13 23.07 11.75
CA GLN A 159 21.60 22.61 10.44
C GLN A 159 20.73 21.49 9.86
N LEU A 160 20.22 20.59 10.71
CA LEU A 160 19.30 19.54 10.28
C LEU A 160 17.97 20.13 9.77
N LYS A 161 17.37 21.06 10.53
CA LYS A 161 16.13 21.76 10.15
C LYS A 161 16.30 22.56 8.84
N GLU A 162 17.45 23.21 8.66
CA GLU A 162 17.73 24.01 7.46
C GLU A 162 18.00 23.15 6.21
N ASN A 163 18.56 21.95 6.38
CA ASN A 163 18.98 21.09 5.27
C ASN A 163 17.79 20.46 4.52
N ARG A 164 16.66 20.19 5.20
CA ARG A 164 15.41 19.65 4.63
C ARG A 164 15.62 18.47 3.67
N PHE A 165 16.60 17.61 3.97
CA PHE A 165 17.09 16.61 3.02
C PHE A 165 16.17 15.38 2.95
N ILE A 166 15.62 14.94 4.08
CA ILE A 166 14.61 13.87 4.09
C ILE A 166 13.34 14.36 3.40
N GLU A 167 12.92 15.62 3.61
CA GLU A 167 11.80 16.20 2.87
C GLU A 167 12.04 16.19 1.35
N TYR A 168 13.22 16.63 0.90
CA TYR A 168 13.59 16.57 -0.51
C TYR A 168 13.55 15.14 -1.07
N LEU A 169 14.16 14.18 -0.36
CA LEU A 169 14.16 12.77 -0.78
C LEU A 169 12.76 12.17 -0.77
N PHE A 170 11.91 12.59 0.17
CA PHE A 170 10.50 12.20 0.22
C PHE A 170 9.76 12.66 -1.03
N PHE A 171 9.92 13.91 -1.46
CA PHE A 171 9.31 14.38 -2.70
C PHE A 171 9.81 13.61 -3.93
N GLN A 172 11.10 13.27 -4.00
CA GLN A 172 11.61 12.40 -5.07
C GLN A 172 10.99 11.01 -5.01
N TYR A 173 10.85 10.45 -3.81
CA TYR A 173 10.29 9.12 -3.58
C TYR A 173 8.83 9.05 -4.01
N ILE A 174 8.01 9.99 -3.55
CA ILE A 174 6.57 9.97 -3.78
C ILE A 174 6.23 10.24 -5.25
N VAL A 175 6.92 11.19 -5.90
CA VAL A 175 6.74 11.45 -7.33
C VAL A 175 7.13 10.21 -8.14
N SER A 176 8.22 9.53 -7.77
CA SER A 176 8.64 8.29 -8.42
C SER A 176 7.63 7.15 -8.23
N ILE A 177 7.00 7.03 -7.05
CA ILE A 177 5.91 6.06 -6.83
C ILE A 177 4.73 6.37 -7.75
N PHE A 178 4.31 7.63 -7.82
CA PHE A 178 3.14 8.04 -8.59
C PHE A 178 3.38 7.83 -10.09
N ASP A 179 4.52 8.27 -10.61
CA ASP A 179 4.89 8.18 -12.03
C ASP A 179 5.16 6.75 -12.52
N LEU A 180 5.83 5.93 -11.69
CA LEU A 180 6.37 4.65 -12.14
C LEU A 180 5.49 3.45 -11.74
N ILE A 181 4.67 3.59 -10.68
CA ILE A 181 3.99 2.45 -10.05
C ILE A 181 2.47 2.62 -9.96
N TRP A 182 1.99 3.74 -9.40
CA TRP A 182 0.58 3.88 -9.04
C TRP A 182 -0.27 4.47 -10.16
N PHE A 183 0.22 5.53 -10.81
CA PHE A 183 -0.51 6.25 -11.85
C PHE A 183 0.39 6.49 -13.08
N PRO A 184 0.97 5.45 -13.68
CA PRO A 184 1.76 5.63 -14.89
C PRO A 184 0.87 6.21 -15.99
N LEU A 185 1.30 7.33 -16.58
CA LEU A 185 0.59 7.93 -17.72
C LEU A 185 0.57 6.95 -18.89
N ASP A 186 -0.62 6.73 -19.47
CA ASP A 186 -0.75 5.94 -20.69
C ASP A 186 0.12 6.54 -21.80
N SER A 187 0.84 5.67 -22.53
CA SER A 187 1.84 6.00 -23.55
C SER A 187 1.34 6.91 -24.68
N LEU A 188 0.03 7.16 -24.79
CA LEU A 188 -0.57 8.05 -25.79
C LEU A 188 -0.37 9.54 -25.48
N GLN A 189 -0.19 9.95 -24.22
CA GLN A 189 0.14 11.35 -23.87
C GLN A 189 1.66 11.62 -23.87
N GLN A 190 2.50 10.58 -23.83
CA GLN A 190 3.95 10.69 -23.75
C GLN A 190 4.65 10.96 -25.08
N GLN A 191 3.95 10.93 -26.22
CA GLN A 191 4.57 11.16 -27.55
C GLN A 191 5.08 12.58 -27.78
N GLN A 192 4.90 13.52 -26.85
CA GLN A 192 5.45 14.88 -26.96
C GLN A 192 6.80 15.10 -26.25
N PHE A 193 7.27 14.16 -25.43
CA PHE A 193 8.59 14.27 -24.78
C PHE A 193 9.39 12.99 -24.97
N THR A 194 10.36 13.05 -25.88
CA THR A 194 11.29 11.97 -26.22
C THR A 194 12.25 11.67 -25.07
N PHE A 195 11.82 10.81 -24.15
CA PHE A 195 12.72 9.90 -23.44
C PHE A 195 12.29 8.47 -23.69
N THR A 196 13.17 7.72 -24.37
CA THR A 196 13.01 6.31 -24.72
C THR A 196 12.94 5.45 -23.46
N ARG A 197 11.74 5.26 -22.93
CA ARG A 197 11.50 4.25 -21.89
C ARG A 197 11.45 2.88 -22.59
N ARG A 198 12.52 2.10 -22.45
CA ARG A 198 12.53 0.67 -22.82
C ARG A 198 11.50 -0.05 -21.94
N ASP A 199 10.79 -1.00 -22.53
CA ASP A 199 9.66 -1.80 -22.02
C ASP A 199 9.95 -2.70 -20.79
N ASP A 200 10.76 -2.25 -19.82
CA ASP A 200 11.05 -2.91 -18.53
C ASP A 200 10.59 -2.05 -17.32
N SER A 201 9.41 -1.42 -17.44
CA SER A 201 8.98 -0.28 -16.62
C SER A 201 8.81 -0.54 -15.11
N THR A 202 8.70 -1.80 -14.65
CA THR A 202 8.54 -2.14 -13.23
C THR A 202 9.87 -2.39 -12.52
N SER A 203 10.76 -3.23 -13.08
CA SER A 203 12.00 -3.63 -12.41
C SER A 203 13.01 -2.48 -12.25
N GLY A 204 13.09 -1.58 -13.23
CA GLY A 204 13.94 -0.38 -13.16
C GLY A 204 13.40 0.67 -12.19
N GLY A 205 12.07 0.83 -12.12
CA GLY A 205 11.42 1.79 -11.22
C GLY A 205 11.59 1.42 -9.75
N PHE A 206 11.45 0.14 -9.42
CA PHE A 206 11.67 -0.35 -8.06
C PHE A 206 13.11 -0.15 -7.58
N LYS A 207 14.12 -0.38 -8.43
CA LYS A 207 15.54 -0.15 -8.07
C LYS A 207 15.83 1.32 -7.72
N ASN A 208 15.20 2.26 -8.41
CA ASN A 208 15.35 3.68 -8.10
C ASN A 208 14.77 4.01 -6.71
N LEU A 209 13.57 3.50 -6.41
CA LEU A 209 12.93 3.67 -5.11
C LEU A 209 13.75 3.05 -3.98
N ASP A 210 14.28 1.85 -4.16
CA ASP A 210 15.16 1.21 -3.18
C ASP A 210 16.42 2.07 -2.90
N SER A 211 16.96 2.73 -3.92
CA SER A 211 18.10 3.65 -3.78
C SER A 211 17.75 4.87 -2.93
N ILE A 212 16.60 5.49 -3.17
CA ILE A 212 16.12 6.64 -2.39
C ILE A 212 15.84 6.22 -0.93
N ALA A 213 15.13 5.11 -0.72
CA ALA A 213 14.85 4.59 0.62
C ALA A 213 16.15 4.28 1.41
N LYS A 214 17.17 3.71 0.76
CA LYS A 214 18.50 3.50 1.36
C LYS A 214 19.17 4.82 1.73
N LYS A 215 19.09 5.86 0.89
CA LYS A 215 19.64 7.19 1.22
C LYS A 215 18.96 7.79 2.45
N VAL A 216 17.63 7.70 2.52
CA VAL A 216 16.83 8.16 3.66
C VAL A 216 17.23 7.42 4.94
N ASN A 217 17.28 6.08 4.92
CA ASN A 217 17.70 5.29 6.08
C ASN A 217 19.13 5.61 6.51
N ASN A 218 20.07 5.70 5.57
CA ASN A 218 21.46 6.02 5.89
C ASN A 218 21.61 7.42 6.49
N TYR A 219 20.83 8.39 6.03
CA TYR A 219 20.82 9.74 6.59
C TYR A 219 20.18 9.77 7.98
N TYR A 220 19.06 9.06 8.16
CA TYR A 220 18.41 8.87 9.47
C TYR A 220 19.39 8.28 10.48
N THR A 221 20.04 7.14 10.19
CA THR A 221 21.01 6.50 11.10
C THR A 221 22.17 7.42 11.47
N LYS A 222 22.67 8.23 10.52
CA LYS A 222 23.74 9.20 10.79
C LYS A 222 23.28 10.35 11.68
N CYS A 223 22.01 10.70 11.62
CA CYS A 223 21.42 11.83 12.34
C CYS A 223 20.49 11.39 13.47
N GLU A 224 20.51 10.10 13.83
CA GLU A 224 19.51 9.48 14.71
C GLU A 224 19.43 10.25 16.02
N MET A 225 20.59 10.48 16.65
CA MET A 225 20.70 11.26 17.88
C MET A 225 20.09 12.66 17.80
N LEU A 226 20.16 13.35 16.65
CA LEU A 226 19.57 14.69 16.45
C LEU A 226 18.08 14.63 16.14
N LEU A 227 17.61 13.53 15.56
CA LEU A 227 16.21 13.29 15.21
C LEU A 227 15.42 12.73 16.40
N SER A 228 16.10 12.00 17.29
CA SER A 228 15.56 11.37 18.49
C SER A 228 15.83 12.16 19.78
N SER A 229 16.72 13.16 19.76
CA SER A 229 16.93 14.07 20.90
C SER A 229 15.74 15.02 21.06
N SER A 230 14.70 14.54 21.71
CA SER A 230 13.79 15.37 22.51
C SER A 230 14.37 15.41 23.93
N VAL A 231 15.44 16.17 24.16
CA VAL A 231 15.87 16.46 25.54
C VAL A 231 14.96 17.57 26.06
N PRO A 232 14.18 17.33 27.11
CA PRO A 232 13.40 18.39 27.76
C PRO A 232 14.38 19.24 28.57
N GLU A 233 14.86 20.33 27.98
CA GLU A 233 15.16 21.51 28.77
C GLU A 233 13.84 22.27 28.93
N GLU A 234 13.49 22.60 30.18
CA GLU A 234 12.14 22.91 30.69
C GLU A 234 11.41 24.10 30.02
N GLU A 235 11.94 24.72 28.97
CA GLU A 235 11.32 25.86 28.28
C GLU A 235 11.21 25.74 26.75
N GLU A 236 11.66 24.65 26.12
CA GLU A 236 11.48 24.43 24.66
C GLU A 236 10.96 23.02 24.34
N ILE A 237 9.77 22.67 24.86
CA ILE A 237 8.97 21.53 24.36
C ILE A 237 8.32 21.94 23.02
N GLU A 238 9.13 22.39 22.06
CA GLU A 238 8.63 22.73 20.73
C GLU A 238 9.46 22.01 19.66
N HIS A 239 8.87 20.89 19.27
CA HIS A 239 8.86 20.36 17.93
C HIS A 239 9.88 19.27 17.59
N ILE A 240 9.38 18.03 17.64
CA ILE A 240 9.85 16.92 16.80
C ILE A 240 10.06 17.45 15.37
N SER A 241 11.24 17.17 14.81
CA SER A 241 11.65 17.67 13.50
C SER A 241 10.72 17.15 12.40
N ASP A 242 10.28 18.02 11.49
CA ASP A 242 9.47 17.63 10.32
C ASP A 242 10.19 16.55 9.47
N GLU A 243 11.52 16.55 9.49
CA GLU A 243 12.36 15.52 8.87
C GLU A 243 12.07 14.11 9.41
N LEU A 244 11.73 13.96 10.69
CA LEU A 244 11.34 12.65 11.26
C LEU A 244 9.99 12.19 10.71
N PHE A 245 9.03 13.12 10.52
CA PHE A 245 7.76 12.79 9.90
C PHE A 245 7.94 12.39 8.44
N TYR A 246 8.74 13.14 7.66
CA TYR A 246 9.06 12.74 6.29
C TYR A 246 9.78 11.39 6.21
N PHE A 247 10.63 11.06 7.20
CA PHE A 247 11.22 9.73 7.32
C PHE A 247 10.15 8.64 7.49
N TRP A 248 9.20 8.82 8.42
CA TRP A 248 8.10 7.87 8.60
C TRP A 248 7.20 7.78 7.36
N LEU A 249 6.95 8.89 6.66
CA LEU A 249 6.22 8.85 5.39
C LEU A 249 6.94 7.99 4.35
N VAL A 250 8.26 8.14 4.19
CA VAL A 250 9.03 7.27 3.29
C VAL A 250 8.88 5.81 3.69
N LYS A 251 8.86 5.50 4.99
CA LYS A 251 8.62 4.14 5.50
C LYS A 251 7.21 3.63 5.19
N PHE A 252 6.18 4.43 5.41
CA PHE A 252 4.79 4.09 5.11
C PHE A 252 4.55 3.87 3.61
N TYR A 253 5.05 4.74 2.77
CA TYR A 253 5.01 4.52 1.32
C TYR A 253 5.91 3.34 0.90
N GLY A 254 7.00 3.07 1.63
CA GLY A 254 7.81 1.86 1.45
C GLY A 254 7.02 0.57 1.64
N LEU A 255 6.14 0.50 2.65
CA LEU A 255 5.23 -0.64 2.84
C LEU A 255 4.38 -0.88 1.59
N THR A 256 3.84 0.18 0.98
CA THR A 256 3.02 0.04 -0.23
C THR A 256 3.81 -0.55 -1.42
N VAL A 257 5.11 -0.22 -1.51
CA VAL A 257 6.01 -0.74 -2.55
C VAL A 257 6.31 -2.21 -2.30
N LEU A 258 6.60 -2.59 -1.05
CA LEU A 258 6.81 -4.00 -0.66
C LEU A 258 5.59 -4.86 -0.97
N PHE A 259 4.39 -4.36 -0.63
CA PHE A 259 3.13 -5.03 -0.96
C PHE A 259 2.97 -5.23 -2.47
N LYS A 260 3.19 -4.18 -3.27
CA LYS A 260 3.12 -4.24 -4.73
C LYS A 260 4.15 -5.21 -5.35
N GLN A 261 5.29 -5.41 -4.70
CA GLN A 261 6.33 -6.37 -5.10
C GLN A 261 6.08 -7.81 -4.62
N PHE A 262 4.97 -8.08 -3.92
CA PHE A 262 4.72 -9.38 -3.29
C PHE A 262 5.73 -9.75 -2.18
N LYS A 263 6.44 -8.76 -1.63
CA LYS A 263 7.40 -8.95 -0.53
C LYS A 263 6.70 -8.87 0.82
N PHE A 264 5.80 -9.83 1.05
CA PHE A 264 4.91 -9.81 2.21
C PHE A 264 5.62 -10.05 3.53
N LEU A 265 6.69 -10.85 3.54
CA LEU A 265 7.48 -11.08 4.75
C LEU A 265 8.16 -9.78 5.20
N GLU A 266 8.86 -9.11 4.29
CA GLU A 266 9.53 -7.83 4.57
C GLU A 266 8.52 -6.73 4.90
N PHE A 267 7.35 -6.74 4.25
CA PHE A 267 6.23 -5.86 4.61
C PHE A 267 5.84 -6.06 6.08
N HIS A 268 5.62 -7.32 6.49
CA HIS A 268 5.17 -7.64 7.84
C HIS A 268 6.22 -7.24 8.89
N GLU A 269 7.50 -7.51 8.63
CA GLU A 269 8.59 -7.13 9.53
C GLU A 269 8.70 -5.62 9.72
N GLU A 270 8.66 -4.84 8.64
CA GLU A 270 8.70 -3.37 8.72
C GLU A 270 7.42 -2.81 9.36
N PHE A 271 6.26 -3.40 9.10
CA PHE A 271 5.01 -3.03 9.77
C PHE A 271 5.10 -3.27 11.28
N ASP A 272 5.53 -4.44 11.72
CA ASP A 272 5.72 -4.75 13.14
C ASP A 272 6.70 -3.78 13.80
N VAL A 273 7.79 -3.42 13.11
CA VAL A 273 8.74 -2.43 13.62
C VAL A 273 8.03 -1.09 13.85
N LEU A 274 7.36 -0.55 12.83
CA LEU A 274 6.73 0.77 12.85
C LEU A 274 5.55 0.89 13.83
N PHE A 275 4.74 -0.16 13.94
CA PHE A 275 3.47 -0.12 14.66
C PHE A 275 3.51 -0.81 16.02
N VAL A 276 4.32 -1.86 16.18
CA VAL A 276 4.37 -2.65 17.43
C VAL A 276 5.61 -2.27 18.25
N LYS A 277 6.81 -2.31 17.64
CA LYS A 277 8.07 -2.11 18.38
C LYS A 277 8.35 -0.65 18.71
N TYR A 278 8.05 0.29 17.80
CA TYR A 278 8.24 1.73 18.04
C TYR A 278 7.35 2.25 19.19
N GLN A 279 6.16 1.68 19.39
CA GLN A 279 5.31 1.99 20.56
C GLN A 279 5.96 1.58 21.88
N THR A 280 6.65 0.43 21.90
CA THR A 280 7.28 -0.09 23.11
C THR A 280 8.58 0.66 23.48
N ILE A 281 9.34 1.13 22.49
CA ILE A 281 10.66 1.75 22.69
C ILE A 281 10.56 3.23 23.06
N ASN A 282 9.54 3.95 22.58
CA ASN A 282 9.44 5.41 22.70
C ASN A 282 8.25 5.88 23.55
N ALA A 283 7.90 5.16 24.61
CA ALA A 283 6.81 5.53 25.54
C ALA A 283 6.97 6.92 26.20
N GLN A 284 8.11 7.61 26.00
CA GLN A 284 8.41 8.96 26.48
C GLN A 284 8.30 10.05 25.39
N ILE A 285 8.05 9.71 24.11
CA ILE A 285 7.94 10.67 23.00
C ILE A 285 6.47 10.82 22.61
N GLU A 286 5.94 12.05 22.69
CA GLU A 286 4.53 12.34 22.37
C GLU A 286 4.13 12.09 20.90
N ALA A 287 5.08 11.91 19.98
CA ALA A 287 4.76 11.46 18.62
C ALA A 287 5.19 10.02 18.35
N SER A 288 4.25 9.26 17.83
CA SER A 288 4.45 7.92 17.29
C SER A 288 4.15 7.91 15.78
N PRO A 289 4.74 6.96 15.02
CA PRO A 289 4.33 6.72 13.64
C PRO A 289 2.82 6.50 13.50
N LEU A 290 2.20 5.85 14.51
CA LEU A 290 0.76 5.60 14.53
C LEU A 290 -0.06 6.89 14.55
N LEU A 291 0.34 7.85 15.38
CA LEU A 291 -0.36 9.13 15.53
C LEU A 291 -0.30 9.97 14.25
N LEU A 292 0.86 9.98 13.58
CA LEU A 292 1.02 10.63 12.27
C LEU A 292 0.03 10.06 11.23
N LEU A 293 -0.13 8.73 11.23
CA LEU A 293 -0.99 8.05 10.28
C LEU A 293 -2.48 8.29 10.55
N SER A 294 -2.87 8.43 11.82
CA SER A 294 -4.26 8.65 12.23
C SER A 294 -4.78 10.06 11.89
N ASP A 295 -3.97 11.10 12.08
CA ASP A 295 -4.44 12.49 12.00
C ASP A 295 -4.34 13.10 10.59
N ASN A 296 -3.30 12.77 9.82
CA ASN A 296 -2.95 13.54 8.62
C ASN A 296 -3.18 12.82 7.29
N LEU A 297 -3.35 11.49 7.28
CA LEU A 297 -3.40 10.69 6.05
C LEU A 297 -4.42 9.53 6.10
N PRO A 298 -5.73 9.82 6.18
CA PRO A 298 -6.75 8.79 6.36
C PRO A 298 -6.79 7.75 5.24
N ILE A 299 -6.48 8.12 4.00
CA ILE A 299 -6.44 7.18 2.86
C ILE A 299 -5.21 6.28 2.93
N LEU A 300 -4.03 6.84 3.23
CA LEU A 300 -2.82 6.02 3.38
C LEU A 300 -2.96 5.06 4.55
N ARG A 301 -3.56 5.51 5.66
CA ARG A 301 -3.93 4.68 6.81
C ARG A 301 -4.79 3.50 6.38
N SER A 302 -5.93 3.79 5.74
CA SER A 302 -6.87 2.78 5.25
C SER A 302 -6.20 1.77 4.32
N ASN A 303 -5.37 2.24 3.38
CA ASN A 303 -4.60 1.37 2.49
C ASN A 303 -3.63 0.47 3.25
N ILE A 304 -2.83 1.03 4.16
CA ILE A 304 -1.81 0.29 4.92
C ILE A 304 -2.44 -0.77 5.82
N LEU A 305 -3.52 -0.44 6.53
CA LEU A 305 -4.27 -1.39 7.34
C LEU A 305 -4.86 -2.51 6.48
N SER A 306 -5.45 -2.15 5.34
CA SER A 306 -6.01 -3.14 4.41
C SER A 306 -4.95 -4.08 3.84
N MET A 307 -3.78 -3.54 3.44
CA MET A 307 -2.63 -4.32 2.97
C MET A 307 -2.11 -5.24 4.09
N TYR A 308 -2.02 -4.75 5.33
CA TYR A 308 -1.61 -5.56 6.47
C TYR A 308 -2.58 -6.71 6.73
N GLY A 309 -3.89 -6.48 6.71
CA GLY A 309 -4.90 -7.54 6.85
C GLY A 309 -4.74 -8.63 5.78
N ILE A 310 -4.48 -8.24 4.53
CA ILE A 310 -4.19 -9.18 3.44
C ILE A 310 -2.89 -9.95 3.71
N VAL A 311 -1.81 -9.26 4.07
CA VAL A 311 -0.51 -9.89 4.39
C VAL A 311 -0.65 -10.89 5.55
N MET A 312 -1.45 -10.59 6.56
CA MET A 312 -1.76 -11.50 7.66
C MET A 312 -2.46 -12.77 7.16
N ILE A 313 -3.44 -12.66 6.26
CA ILE A 313 -4.08 -13.82 5.62
C ILE A 313 -3.06 -14.67 4.86
N PHE A 314 -2.04 -14.07 4.24
CA PHE A 314 -0.98 -14.81 3.54
C PHE A 314 -0.01 -15.50 4.50
N LEU A 315 0.50 -14.79 5.51
CA LEU A 315 1.63 -15.27 6.31
C LEU A 315 1.23 -16.02 7.57
N LYS A 316 0.13 -15.64 8.22
CA LYS A 316 -0.18 -16.13 9.55
C LYS A 316 -1.26 -17.24 9.56
N PRO A 317 -1.28 -18.08 10.60
CA PRO A 317 -2.40 -19.01 10.84
C PRO A 317 -3.70 -18.25 11.17
N PHE A 318 -4.85 -18.82 10.82
CA PHE A 318 -6.14 -18.11 10.94
C PHE A 318 -6.54 -17.72 12.36
N ASN A 319 -6.15 -18.50 13.37
CA ASN A 319 -6.41 -18.14 14.77
C ASN A 319 -5.76 -16.81 15.21
N SER A 320 -4.69 -16.37 14.55
CA SER A 320 -4.02 -15.08 14.83
C SER A 320 -4.61 -13.91 14.05
N LEU A 321 -5.61 -14.13 13.18
CA LEU A 321 -6.26 -13.06 12.41
C LEU A 321 -7.24 -12.24 13.25
N SER A 322 -7.61 -12.68 14.45
CA SER A 322 -8.36 -11.87 15.40
C SER A 322 -7.57 -10.67 15.92
N LEU A 323 -6.25 -10.65 15.69
CA LEU A 323 -5.30 -9.64 16.17
C LEU A 323 -5.29 -9.41 17.69
N MET A 324 -6.06 -10.19 18.45
CA MET A 324 -5.94 -10.31 19.90
C MET A 324 -4.51 -10.80 20.17
N ASP A 325 -3.74 -10.05 20.96
CA ASP A 325 -2.30 -10.26 21.26
C ASP A 325 -1.28 -9.63 20.27
N VAL A 326 -1.70 -8.81 19.29
CA VAL A 326 -0.75 -8.03 18.46
C VAL A 326 -0.42 -6.70 19.13
N GLY A 327 0.69 -6.66 19.86
CA GLY A 327 1.13 -5.49 20.62
C GLY A 327 0.51 -5.42 22.02
N ASN A 328 0.76 -4.33 22.75
CA ASN A 328 0.41 -4.24 24.17
C ASN A 328 -0.93 -3.56 24.49
N ASP A 329 -1.62 -2.91 23.53
CA ASP A 329 -2.68 -1.92 23.87
C ASP A 329 -3.93 -1.91 22.94
N ASP A 330 -4.24 -2.97 22.18
CA ASP A 330 -5.42 -3.03 21.26
C ASP A 330 -5.55 -1.85 20.25
N ALA A 331 -4.60 -0.91 20.21
CA ALA A 331 -4.67 0.30 19.41
C ALA A 331 -4.77 0.02 17.91
N LEU A 332 -4.22 -1.09 17.45
CA LEU A 332 -4.36 -1.54 16.06
C LEU A 332 -5.80 -2.01 15.78
N LEU A 333 -6.45 -2.69 16.71
CA LEU A 333 -7.85 -3.14 16.60
C LEU A 333 -8.81 -1.95 16.53
N ASP A 334 -8.56 -0.92 17.33
CA ASP A 334 -9.34 0.31 17.30
C ASP A 334 -9.28 0.98 15.93
N LEU A 335 -8.11 0.96 15.28
CA LEU A 335 -7.96 1.52 13.94
C LEU A 335 -8.71 0.73 12.86
N PHE A 336 -8.74 -0.60 12.95
CA PHE A 336 -9.57 -1.42 12.06
C PHE A 336 -11.07 -1.25 12.31
N SER A 337 -11.46 -0.84 13.52
CA SER A 337 -12.85 -0.77 13.96
C SER A 337 -13.42 0.66 13.97
N ALA A 338 -12.63 1.67 13.63
CA ALA A 338 -13.01 3.08 13.76
C ALA A 338 -14.10 3.53 12.78
N GLU A 339 -14.07 3.07 11.52
CA GLU A 339 -14.90 3.61 10.43
C GLU A 339 -15.54 2.47 9.60
N GLU A 340 -16.85 2.23 9.81
CA GLU A 340 -17.60 1.11 9.20
C GLU A 340 -17.74 1.20 7.66
N ASP A 341 -17.57 2.39 7.10
CA ASP A 341 -17.65 2.63 5.65
C ASP A 341 -16.33 2.31 4.93
N LYS A 342 -15.24 2.05 5.65
CA LYS A 342 -13.91 1.81 5.06
C LYS A 342 -13.66 0.34 4.72
N PHE A 343 -12.70 0.14 3.81
CA PHE A 343 -12.36 -1.19 3.32
C PHE A 343 -11.66 -2.05 4.40
N GLU A 344 -10.81 -1.44 5.22
CA GLU A 344 -10.12 -2.14 6.33
C GLU A 344 -11.12 -2.73 7.33
N TYR A 345 -12.21 -2.01 7.63
CA TYR A 345 -13.28 -2.49 8.50
C TYR A 345 -13.97 -3.72 7.89
N LEU A 346 -14.36 -3.63 6.62
CA LEU A 346 -14.97 -4.71 5.87
C LEU A 346 -14.05 -5.96 5.86
N LEU A 347 -12.78 -5.77 5.52
CA LEU A 347 -11.79 -6.84 5.48
C LEU A 347 -11.63 -7.52 6.85
N TYR A 348 -11.50 -6.73 7.91
CA TYR A 348 -11.30 -7.25 9.25
C TYR A 348 -12.53 -8.00 9.77
N HIS A 349 -13.69 -7.32 9.83
CA HIS A 349 -14.91 -7.86 10.46
C HIS A 349 -15.64 -8.89 9.61
N GLU A 350 -15.62 -8.76 8.28
CA GLU A 350 -16.38 -9.64 7.39
C GLU A 350 -15.57 -10.82 6.84
N VAL A 351 -14.22 -10.75 6.88
CA VAL A 351 -13.34 -11.80 6.36
C VAL A 351 -12.39 -12.34 7.42
N MET A 352 -11.54 -11.51 8.04
CA MET A 352 -10.51 -11.98 8.97
C MET A 352 -11.08 -12.61 10.24
N VAL A 353 -12.03 -11.94 10.90
CA VAL A 353 -12.67 -12.45 12.12
C VAL A 353 -13.40 -13.78 11.86
N PRO A 354 -14.29 -13.89 10.85
CA PRO A 354 -14.90 -15.18 10.51
C PRO A 354 -13.90 -16.29 10.19
N LEU A 355 -12.78 -15.99 9.52
CA LEU A 355 -11.73 -16.98 9.28
C LEU A 355 -11.07 -17.42 10.59
N SER A 356 -10.82 -16.50 11.52
CA SER A 356 -10.25 -16.83 12.85
C SER A 356 -11.15 -17.73 13.68
N GLU A 357 -12.48 -17.56 13.55
CA GLU A 357 -13.51 -18.37 14.22
C GLU A 357 -13.81 -19.68 13.47
N SER A 358 -13.09 -19.98 12.38
CA SER A 358 -13.35 -21.12 11.49
C SER A 358 -14.76 -21.10 10.84
N ASN A 359 -15.39 -19.93 10.74
CA ASN A 359 -16.67 -19.73 10.07
C ASN A 359 -16.45 -19.46 8.57
N ASN A 360 -15.96 -20.49 7.87
CA ASN A 360 -15.60 -20.40 6.46
C ASN A 360 -16.77 -20.01 5.55
N ARG A 361 -18.00 -20.43 5.90
CA ARG A 361 -19.20 -20.09 5.13
C ARG A 361 -19.48 -18.59 5.13
N LYS A 362 -19.43 -17.96 6.32
CA LYS A 362 -19.63 -16.51 6.45
C LYS A 362 -18.52 -15.74 5.72
N ALA A 363 -17.26 -16.17 5.88
CA ALA A 363 -16.13 -15.59 5.17
C ALA A 363 -16.31 -15.65 3.65
N LYS A 364 -16.72 -16.80 3.10
CA LYS A 364 -16.93 -16.98 1.65
C LYS A 364 -18.07 -16.15 1.09
N MET A 365 -19.20 -16.10 1.80
CA MET A 365 -20.35 -15.28 1.41
C MET A 365 -19.95 -13.80 1.33
N ASN A 366 -19.24 -13.29 2.33
CA ASN A 366 -18.81 -11.89 2.37
C ASN A 366 -17.68 -11.57 1.37
N PHE A 367 -16.79 -12.52 1.10
CA PHE A 367 -15.62 -12.31 0.26
C PHE A 367 -15.88 -12.53 -1.24
N LEU A 368 -16.69 -13.54 -1.61
CA LEU A 368 -16.93 -13.93 -3.01
C LEU A 368 -18.31 -13.56 -3.54
N GLU A 369 -19.35 -13.66 -2.70
CA GLU A 369 -20.74 -13.48 -3.16
C GLU A 369 -21.21 -12.02 -3.01
N ASN A 370 -20.66 -11.31 -2.01
CA ASN A 370 -20.91 -9.89 -1.82
C ASN A 370 -20.06 -9.03 -2.76
N SER A 371 -20.70 -8.44 -3.78
CA SER A 371 -20.01 -7.55 -4.73
C SER A 371 -19.39 -6.32 -4.07
N ARG A 372 -19.86 -5.93 -2.87
CA ARG A 372 -19.31 -4.80 -2.10
C ARG A 372 -17.82 -5.01 -1.80
N PHE A 373 -17.40 -6.22 -1.44
CA PHE A 373 -15.99 -6.49 -1.14
C PHE A 373 -15.12 -6.28 -2.38
N SER A 374 -15.50 -6.86 -3.52
CA SER A 374 -14.76 -6.69 -4.77
C SER A 374 -14.76 -5.25 -5.29
N ASP A 375 -15.90 -4.55 -5.20
CA ASP A 375 -16.01 -3.16 -5.62
C ASP A 375 -15.10 -2.25 -4.77
N MET A 376 -15.15 -2.40 -3.44
CA MET A 376 -14.31 -1.64 -2.51
C MET A 376 -12.83 -1.97 -2.69
N PHE A 377 -12.47 -3.25 -2.87
CA PHE A 377 -11.09 -3.65 -3.15
C PHE A 377 -10.57 -2.99 -4.43
N VAL A 378 -11.34 -3.06 -5.52
CA VAL A 378 -10.93 -2.49 -6.82
C VAL A 378 -10.85 -0.97 -6.74
N ALA A 379 -11.79 -0.30 -6.08
CA ALA A 379 -11.75 1.14 -5.96
C ALA A 379 -10.58 1.63 -5.09
N CYS A 380 -10.34 1.00 -3.95
CA CYS A 380 -9.39 1.48 -2.94
C CYS A 380 -7.96 0.95 -3.12
N LEU A 381 -7.77 -0.26 -3.65
CA LEU A 381 -6.48 -0.95 -3.67
C LEU A 381 -5.98 -1.35 -5.07
N ASP A 382 -6.74 -1.18 -6.16
CA ASP A 382 -6.33 -1.68 -7.48
C ASP A 382 -4.99 -1.10 -7.98
N TYR A 383 -4.74 0.18 -7.71
CA TYR A 383 -3.45 0.81 -8.04
C TYR A 383 -2.29 0.33 -7.13
N LEU A 384 -2.59 -0.33 -6.00
CA LEU A 384 -1.65 -0.96 -5.07
C LEU A 384 -1.52 -2.47 -5.28
N ALA A 385 -2.44 -3.10 -6.01
CA ALA A 385 -2.44 -4.53 -6.22
C ALA A 385 -1.09 -4.99 -6.79
N PRO A 386 -0.57 -6.15 -6.35
CA PRO A 386 0.73 -6.63 -6.80
C PRO A 386 0.81 -6.72 -8.32
N ALA A 387 1.97 -6.37 -8.86
CA ALA A 387 2.17 -6.31 -10.30
C ALA A 387 2.03 -7.72 -10.91
N VAL A 388 0.89 -7.97 -11.56
CA VAL A 388 0.64 -9.19 -12.31
C VAL A 388 1.23 -9.04 -13.71
N PRO A 389 2.16 -9.91 -14.15
CA PRO A 389 2.55 -9.98 -15.54
C PRO A 389 1.36 -10.44 -16.39
N LYS A 390 1.01 -9.64 -17.40
CA LYS A 390 0.32 -10.05 -18.64
C LYS A 390 -0.92 -10.93 -18.46
N SER A 391 -2.05 -10.34 -18.06
CA SER A 391 -3.37 -10.93 -18.33
C SER A 391 -4.34 -9.87 -18.87
N SER A 392 -5.24 -10.28 -19.76
CA SER A 392 -6.31 -9.42 -20.33
C SER A 392 -7.41 -9.04 -19.33
N THR A 393 -7.41 -9.62 -18.12
CA THR A 393 -8.28 -9.26 -17.01
C THR A 393 -7.60 -8.26 -16.07
N SER A 394 -8.39 -7.44 -15.36
CA SER A 394 -7.87 -6.52 -14.34
C SER A 394 -7.02 -7.29 -13.32
N ALA A 395 -5.77 -6.83 -13.10
CA ALA A 395 -4.82 -7.44 -12.18
C ALA A 395 -5.41 -7.67 -10.79
N SER A 396 -6.28 -6.76 -10.33
CA SER A 396 -6.98 -6.89 -9.04
C SER A 396 -7.95 -8.07 -8.96
N ILE A 397 -8.69 -8.37 -10.03
CA ILE A 397 -9.61 -9.51 -10.03
C ILE A 397 -8.81 -10.81 -9.90
N ASN A 398 -7.67 -10.89 -10.57
CA ASN A 398 -6.78 -12.04 -10.45
C ASN A 398 -6.15 -12.12 -9.06
N PHE A 399 -5.78 -10.99 -8.46
CA PHE A 399 -5.27 -10.97 -7.09
C PHE A 399 -6.33 -11.39 -6.06
N ILE A 400 -7.58 -10.95 -6.18
CA ILE A 400 -8.70 -11.41 -5.33
C ILE A 400 -8.90 -12.93 -5.47
N ARG A 401 -8.89 -13.44 -6.71
CA ARG A 401 -8.96 -14.88 -6.98
C ARG A 401 -7.80 -15.63 -6.36
N TYR A 402 -6.62 -15.04 -6.38
CA TYR A 402 -5.44 -15.63 -5.78
C TYR A 402 -5.54 -15.68 -4.26
N LEU A 403 -5.94 -14.57 -3.62
CA LEU A 403 -6.23 -14.51 -2.19
C LEU A 403 -7.29 -15.56 -1.78
N ASN A 404 -8.34 -15.75 -2.58
CA ASN A 404 -9.34 -16.78 -2.36
C ASN A 404 -8.71 -18.19 -2.25
N LEU A 405 -7.82 -18.49 -3.18
CA LEU A 405 -7.20 -19.80 -3.31
C LEU A 405 -6.24 -20.07 -2.14
N ILE A 406 -5.54 -19.04 -1.65
CA ILE A 406 -4.75 -19.13 -0.41
C ILE A 406 -5.66 -19.46 0.78
N ILE A 407 -6.82 -18.80 0.88
CA ILE A 407 -7.79 -19.07 1.93
C ILE A 407 -8.29 -20.52 1.86
N ASP A 408 -8.69 -20.97 0.66
CA ASP A 408 -9.14 -22.35 0.44
C ASP A 408 -8.09 -23.37 0.84
N PHE A 409 -6.85 -23.13 0.43
CA PHE A 409 -5.79 -24.09 0.68
C PHE A 409 -5.40 -24.17 2.16
N LYS A 410 -5.31 -23.03 2.85
CA LYS A 410 -5.09 -23.00 4.30
C LYS A 410 -6.20 -23.73 5.05
N ASN A 411 -7.45 -23.47 4.69
CA ASN A 411 -8.60 -24.19 5.27
C ASN A 411 -8.58 -25.68 4.95
N PHE A 412 -8.24 -26.07 3.72
CA PHE A 412 -8.10 -27.46 3.31
C PHE A 412 -7.08 -28.22 4.18
N LEU A 413 -5.90 -27.63 4.39
CA LEU A 413 -4.88 -28.20 5.26
C LEU A 413 -5.33 -28.26 6.72
N LEU A 414 -5.99 -27.21 7.22
CA LEU A 414 -6.54 -27.20 8.57
C LEU A 414 -7.55 -28.33 8.76
N ILE A 415 -8.51 -28.48 7.84
CA ILE A 415 -9.52 -29.54 7.87
C ILE A 415 -8.86 -30.92 7.83
N LEU A 416 -7.89 -31.15 6.95
CA LEU A 416 -7.20 -32.45 6.85
C LEU A 416 -6.23 -32.73 8.00
N SER A 417 -5.81 -31.72 8.76
CA SER A 417 -5.03 -31.94 9.99
C SER A 417 -5.91 -32.52 11.11
N VAL A 418 -7.22 -32.23 11.09
CA VAL A 418 -8.20 -32.73 12.05
C VAL A 418 -8.92 -33.99 11.55
N VAL A 419 -9.34 -33.97 10.27
CA VAL A 419 -10.16 -35.00 9.65
C VAL A 419 -9.29 -35.77 8.64
N LYS A 420 -8.80 -36.94 9.07
CA LYS A 420 -7.90 -37.78 8.26
C LYS A 420 -8.44 -38.14 6.87
N GLN A 421 -9.76 -38.15 6.67
CA GLN A 421 -10.37 -38.40 5.36
C GLN A 421 -11.68 -37.63 5.20
N ALA A 422 -11.88 -36.98 4.05
CA ALA A 422 -13.08 -36.22 3.75
C ALA A 422 -13.52 -36.44 2.29
N PRO A 423 -14.79 -36.82 2.03
CA PRO A 423 -15.34 -36.85 0.67
C PRO A 423 -15.20 -35.50 -0.03
N ARG A 424 -14.99 -35.49 -1.36
CA ARG A 424 -14.75 -34.27 -2.15
C ARG A 424 -15.82 -33.22 -1.94
N LEU A 425 -17.09 -33.58 -2.10
CA LEU A 425 -18.20 -32.65 -1.90
C LEU A 425 -18.22 -32.11 -0.47
N LYS A 426 -18.02 -32.98 0.53
CA LYS A 426 -18.00 -32.54 1.93
C LYS A 426 -16.84 -31.59 2.23
N MET A 427 -15.67 -31.81 1.63
CA MET A 427 -14.53 -30.91 1.73
C MET A 427 -14.89 -29.54 1.16
N ILE A 428 -15.47 -29.46 -0.03
CA ILE A 428 -15.90 -28.18 -0.63
C ILE A 428 -16.93 -27.46 0.25
N GLU A 429 -17.87 -28.19 0.86
CA GLU A 429 -18.83 -27.62 1.83
C GLU A 429 -18.11 -27.01 3.05
N LEU A 430 -17.10 -27.71 3.58
CA LEU A 430 -16.31 -27.26 4.74
C LEU A 430 -15.39 -26.07 4.43
N LEU A 431 -15.00 -25.90 3.15
CA LEU A 431 -14.33 -24.68 2.68
C LEU A 431 -15.27 -23.47 2.63
N GLY A 432 -16.58 -23.67 2.85
CA GLY A 432 -17.59 -22.62 2.97
C GLY A 432 -18.41 -22.38 1.72
N TYR A 433 -18.24 -23.17 0.66
CA TYR A 433 -19.03 -23.05 -0.57
C TYR A 433 -20.43 -23.64 -0.41
N ASP A 434 -21.43 -22.97 -0.98
CA ASP A 434 -22.77 -23.54 -1.12
C ASP A 434 -22.85 -24.43 -2.38
N ILE A 435 -22.79 -25.73 -2.16
CA ILE A 435 -22.82 -26.75 -3.23
C ILE A 435 -24.14 -26.68 -4.01
N ARG A 436 -25.21 -26.14 -3.43
CA ARG A 436 -26.53 -26.06 -4.09
C ARG A 436 -26.58 -24.99 -5.17
N THR A 437 -25.77 -23.95 -5.04
CA THR A 437 -25.76 -22.80 -5.95
C THR A 437 -24.55 -22.82 -6.89
N MET A 438 -23.50 -23.57 -6.55
CA MET A 438 -22.31 -23.75 -7.38
C MET A 438 -22.61 -24.53 -8.67
N SER A 439 -22.07 -24.06 -9.80
CA SER A 439 -22.06 -24.83 -11.05
C SER A 439 -21.06 -25.99 -10.99
N ASP A 440 -21.33 -27.07 -11.71
CA ASP A 440 -20.41 -28.22 -11.84
C ASP A 440 -19.02 -27.83 -12.34
N SER A 441 -18.96 -26.82 -13.21
CA SER A 441 -17.70 -26.24 -13.70
C SER A 441 -16.89 -25.57 -12.58
N SER A 442 -17.55 -24.82 -11.71
CA SER A 442 -16.91 -24.12 -10.59
C SER A 442 -16.45 -25.09 -9.51
N LEU A 443 -17.25 -26.12 -9.25
CA LEU A 443 -16.91 -27.21 -8.34
C LEU A 443 -15.66 -27.96 -8.82
N SER A 444 -15.62 -28.28 -10.12
CA SER A 444 -14.49 -28.96 -10.76
C SER A 444 -13.23 -28.09 -10.77
N ALA A 445 -13.37 -26.79 -11.05
CA ALA A 445 -12.27 -25.82 -11.01
C ALA A 445 -11.66 -25.71 -9.61
N THR A 446 -12.51 -25.61 -8.57
CA THR A 446 -12.05 -25.53 -7.17
C THR A 446 -11.30 -26.79 -6.77
N THR A 447 -11.84 -27.96 -7.11
CA THR A 447 -11.17 -29.26 -6.89
C THR A 447 -9.82 -29.31 -7.60
N HIS A 448 -9.78 -28.90 -8.88
CA HIS A 448 -8.56 -28.91 -9.69
C HIS A 448 -7.49 -27.96 -9.11
N ASN A 449 -7.89 -26.80 -8.61
CA ASN A 449 -6.99 -25.84 -7.96
C ASN A 449 -6.33 -26.45 -6.71
N ILE A 450 -7.12 -27.10 -5.85
CA ILE A 450 -6.62 -27.81 -4.66
C ILE A 450 -5.66 -28.94 -5.06
N LEU A 451 -6.03 -29.78 -6.03
CA LEU A 451 -5.18 -30.88 -6.49
C LEU A 451 -3.86 -30.39 -7.09
N SER A 452 -3.92 -29.30 -7.86
CA SER A 452 -2.72 -28.71 -8.45
C SER A 452 -1.76 -28.18 -7.40
N LEU A 453 -2.31 -27.50 -6.39
CA LEU A 453 -1.56 -27.01 -5.23
C LEU A 453 -0.90 -28.14 -4.44
N MET A 454 -1.65 -29.21 -4.18
CA MET A 454 -1.12 -30.41 -3.54
C MET A 454 0.05 -31.01 -4.34
N GLY A 455 -0.08 -31.05 -5.67
CA GLY A 455 0.98 -31.51 -6.57
C GLY A 455 2.21 -30.62 -6.54
N ALA A 456 2.02 -29.30 -6.65
CA ALA A 456 3.09 -28.31 -6.67
C ALA A 456 3.89 -28.30 -5.36
N LEU A 457 3.21 -28.43 -4.22
CA LEU A 457 3.83 -28.49 -2.89
C LEU A 457 4.34 -29.88 -2.52
N GLY A 458 4.15 -30.88 -3.39
CA GLY A 458 4.59 -32.25 -3.15
C GLY A 458 3.96 -32.89 -1.91
N LEU A 459 2.73 -32.51 -1.55
CA LEU A 459 2.06 -32.97 -0.33
C LEU A 459 1.84 -34.49 -0.27
N GLY A 460 1.88 -35.16 -1.42
CA GLY A 460 1.89 -36.62 -1.48
C GLY A 460 3.07 -37.24 -0.71
N LYS A 461 4.20 -36.54 -0.60
CA LYS A 461 5.37 -37.01 0.18
C LYS A 461 5.10 -37.07 1.68
N ILE A 462 4.20 -36.23 2.18
CA ILE A 462 3.83 -36.15 3.60
C ILE A 462 2.52 -36.89 3.92
N GLY A 463 2.01 -37.71 2.97
CA GLY A 463 0.82 -38.54 3.18
C GLY A 463 -0.52 -37.84 2.95
N VAL A 464 -0.53 -36.64 2.36
CA VAL A 464 -1.76 -35.91 2.00
C VAL A 464 -2.05 -36.09 0.51
N GLY A 465 -3.22 -36.61 0.18
CA GLY A 465 -3.53 -37.01 -1.19
C GLY A 465 -5.02 -37.04 -1.53
N TYR A 466 -5.30 -37.45 -2.77
CA TYR A 466 -6.65 -37.61 -3.28
C TYR A 466 -6.83 -38.97 -3.94
N ARG A 467 -7.85 -39.73 -3.52
CA ARG A 467 -8.20 -41.03 -4.10
C ARG A 467 -9.35 -40.86 -5.09
N SER A 468 -9.00 -40.78 -6.37
CA SER A 468 -9.97 -40.56 -7.46
C SER A 468 -11.10 -41.60 -7.50
N HIS A 469 -10.80 -42.87 -7.22
CA HIS A 469 -11.79 -43.96 -7.23
C HIS A 469 -12.77 -43.93 -6.05
N GLN A 470 -12.42 -43.24 -4.96
CA GLN A 470 -13.26 -43.07 -3.77
C GLN A 470 -13.87 -41.66 -3.66
N ASP A 471 -13.47 -40.73 -4.55
CA ASP A 471 -13.83 -39.30 -4.50
C ASP A 471 -13.53 -38.68 -3.10
N VAL A 472 -12.38 -39.05 -2.50
CA VAL A 472 -12.03 -38.69 -1.11
C VAL A 472 -10.62 -38.10 -1.02
N PHE A 473 -10.52 -36.98 -0.31
CA PHE A 473 -9.24 -36.43 0.17
C PHE A 473 -8.82 -37.15 1.44
N PHE A 474 -7.52 -37.38 1.60
CA PHE A 474 -6.98 -38.07 2.76
C PHE A 474 -5.68 -37.45 3.27
N ASN A 475 -5.43 -37.67 4.55
CA ASN A 475 -4.19 -37.43 5.26
C ASN A 475 -3.88 -38.67 6.10
N GLU A 476 -2.98 -39.50 5.58
CA GLU A 476 -2.50 -40.70 6.26
C GLU A 476 -1.42 -40.39 7.30
N GLY A 477 -0.95 -39.14 7.34
CA GLY A 477 0.21 -38.71 8.11
C GLY A 477 1.51 -39.27 7.54
N HIS A 478 2.63 -38.76 8.04
CA HIS A 478 3.93 -39.37 7.76
C HIS A 478 4.01 -40.72 8.47
N ASP A 479 4.16 -41.80 7.70
CA ASP A 479 4.45 -43.11 8.27
C ASP A 479 5.73 -43.02 9.12
N SER A 480 5.63 -43.30 10.42
CA SER A 480 6.71 -43.12 11.41
C SER A 480 8.05 -43.75 11.01
N LYS A 481 8.02 -44.79 10.16
CA LYS A 481 9.21 -45.47 9.64
C LYS A 481 9.88 -44.77 8.45
N LEU A 482 9.11 -44.05 7.63
CA LEU A 482 9.61 -43.17 6.58
C LEU A 482 10.11 -41.85 7.17
N ALA A 483 9.42 -41.34 8.20
CA ALA A 483 9.81 -40.15 8.94
C ALA A 483 11.21 -40.28 9.55
N VAL A 484 11.61 -41.44 10.08
CA VAL A 484 12.97 -41.64 10.65
C VAL A 484 14.06 -41.65 9.56
N ARG A 485 13.78 -42.20 8.37
CA ARG A 485 14.73 -42.20 7.24
C ARG A 485 14.85 -40.83 6.58
N GLU A 486 13.74 -40.11 6.42
CA GLU A 486 13.77 -38.73 5.96
C GLU A 486 14.29 -37.78 7.04
N LEU A 487 14.05 -37.99 8.34
CA LEU A 487 14.67 -37.21 9.42
C LEU A 487 16.19 -37.41 9.46
N GLN A 488 16.70 -38.60 9.17
CA GLN A 488 18.14 -38.81 9.04
C GLN A 488 18.72 -38.11 7.80
N SER A 489 18.01 -38.13 6.67
CA SER A 489 18.41 -37.37 5.47
C SER A 489 18.24 -35.86 5.63
N ARG A 490 17.24 -35.43 6.39
CA ARG A 490 16.91 -34.03 6.65
C ARG A 490 17.68 -33.47 7.84
N MET A 491 18.22 -34.27 8.76
CA MET A 491 19.10 -33.77 9.84
C MET A 491 20.42 -33.21 9.28
N ASP A 492 20.90 -33.76 8.16
CA ASP A 492 22.05 -33.19 7.44
C ASP A 492 21.67 -31.88 6.70
N GLU A 493 20.38 -31.63 6.46
CA GLU A 493 19.86 -30.38 5.85
C GLU A 493 19.28 -29.39 6.90
N LEU A 494 18.83 -29.86 8.08
CA LEU A 494 18.25 -29.12 9.21
C LEU A 494 19.31 -28.57 10.17
N THR A 495 20.44 -28.14 9.61
CA THR A 495 21.24 -27.10 10.29
C THR A 495 20.81 -25.70 9.87
N ASN A 496 19.65 -25.58 9.21
CA ASN A 496 18.98 -24.31 8.94
C ASN A 496 17.48 -24.44 9.28
N ASP A 497 17.02 -23.55 10.16
CA ASP A 497 15.64 -23.26 10.54
C ASP A 497 14.72 -23.02 9.31
N LEU A 498 13.39 -22.96 9.51
CA LEU A 498 12.32 -22.51 8.55
C LEU A 498 11.45 -23.59 7.87
N GLN A 499 10.72 -24.46 8.59
CA GLN A 499 9.75 -25.37 7.91
C GLN A 499 8.39 -24.72 7.58
N ALA A 500 7.80 -23.94 8.49
CA ALA A 500 6.50 -23.30 8.22
C ALA A 500 6.62 -22.12 7.24
N GLU A 501 7.71 -21.37 7.37
CA GLU A 501 8.03 -20.19 6.55
C GLU A 501 8.48 -20.61 5.15
N SER A 502 9.29 -21.68 5.03
CA SER A 502 9.61 -22.28 3.73
C SER A 502 8.37 -22.79 3.02
N ILE A 503 7.43 -23.46 3.69
CA ILE A 503 6.20 -23.95 3.03
C ILE A 503 5.33 -22.78 2.53
N ALA A 504 5.18 -21.69 3.31
CA ALA A 504 4.42 -20.52 2.88
C ALA A 504 5.10 -19.77 1.71
N ILE A 505 6.43 -19.67 1.72
CA ILE A 505 7.22 -19.05 0.64
C ILE A 505 7.22 -19.94 -0.61
N THR A 506 7.40 -21.25 -0.47
CA THR A 506 7.30 -22.22 -1.57
C THR A 506 5.89 -22.29 -2.14
N MET A 507 4.85 -22.20 -1.30
CA MET A 507 3.45 -22.09 -1.72
C MET A 507 3.19 -20.83 -2.51
N THR A 508 3.70 -19.70 -2.01
CA THR A 508 3.62 -18.41 -2.70
C THR A 508 4.35 -18.47 -4.04
N GLY A 509 5.59 -18.96 -4.08
CA GLY A 509 6.39 -19.08 -5.31
C GLY A 509 5.80 -20.01 -6.36
N ALA A 510 5.39 -21.23 -5.96
CA ALA A 510 4.80 -22.21 -6.87
C ALA A 510 3.45 -21.76 -7.45
N LEU A 511 2.68 -20.99 -6.69
CA LEU A 511 1.45 -20.39 -7.16
C LEU A 511 1.67 -19.17 -8.02
N LEU A 512 2.65 -18.32 -7.68
CA LEU A 512 3.06 -17.21 -8.52
C LEU A 512 3.48 -17.71 -9.90
N GLU A 513 4.31 -18.77 -9.96
CA GLU A 513 4.66 -19.40 -11.23
C GLU A 513 3.40 -19.89 -11.97
N LYS A 514 2.53 -20.68 -11.33
CA LYS A 514 1.35 -21.25 -12.01
C LYS A 514 0.35 -20.20 -12.55
N PHE A 515 0.16 -19.09 -11.85
CA PHE A 515 -0.85 -18.08 -12.22
C PHE A 515 -0.30 -16.92 -13.04
N PHE A 516 1.03 -16.72 -13.06
CA PHE A 516 1.67 -15.56 -13.65
C PHE A 516 2.80 -15.87 -14.64
N SER A 517 3.14 -17.15 -14.86
CA SER A 517 3.86 -17.62 -16.07
C SER A 517 2.86 -18.04 -17.14
#